data_AF-A0A7W1GP02-F1
#
_entry.id   AF-A0A7W1GP02-F1
#
_cell.length_a   1.000
_cell.length_b   1.000
_cell.length_c   1.000
_cell.angle_alpha   90.00
_cell.angle_beta   90.00
_cell.angle_gamma   90.00
#
_symmetry.space_group_name_H-M   'P 1'
#
loop_
_entity.id
_entity.type
_entity.pdbx_description
1 polymer ?
#
loop_
_entity_poly.entity_id
_entity_poly.type
_entity_poly.pdbx_seq_one_letter_code
_entity_poly.pdbx_strand_id
1 'polypeptide(L)' 'ASVPLVCVDINPATVTKLADRGSAQARGIVTDVGLFLEQLALELVPDYRSAR' A
#
# COMPACT_ATOMS: atom_id res chain seq x y z
N ALA A 1 10.30 -10.44 13.35
CA ALA A 1 10.08 -9.01 13.08
C ALA A 1 8.66 -8.66 13.49
N SER A 2 8.44 -7.57 14.24
CA SER A 2 7.13 -7.24 14.85
C SER A 2 6.46 -5.98 14.28
N VAL A 3 7.10 -5.30 13.33
CA VAL A 3 6.53 -4.11 12.69
C VAL A 3 5.63 -4.53 11.53
N PRO A 4 4.34 -4.17 11.53
CA PRO A 4 3.47 -4.40 10.39
C PRO A 4 3.99 -3.65 9.16
N LEU A 5 4.00 -4.32 8.00
CA LEU A 5 4.54 -3.77 6.77
C LEU A 5 3.49 -3.88 5.66
N VAL A 6 3.27 -2.79 4.94
CA VAL A 6 2.44 -2.77 3.72
C VAL A 6 3.27 -2.19 2.60
N CYS A 7 3.32 -2.89 1.46
CA CYS A 7 3.96 -2.41 0.24
C CYS A 7 2.89 -2.19 -0.83
N VAL A 8 2.86 -0.96 -1.36
CA VAL A 8 2.00 -0.55 -2.46
C VAL A 8 2.90 -0.16 -3.62
N ASP A 9 2.84 -0.91 -4.71
CA ASP A 9 3.65 -0.66 -5.90
C ASP A 9 2.88 -1.11 -7.13
N ILE A 10 3.00 -0.39 -8.24
CA ILE A 10 2.36 -0.76 -9.51
C ILE A 10 3.06 -1.95 -10.17
N ASN A 11 4.33 -2.21 -9.84
CA ASN A 11 5.11 -3.31 -10.36
C ASN A 11 4.98 -4.56 -9.46
N PRO A 12 4.36 -5.64 -9.95
CA PRO A 12 4.19 -6.87 -9.16
C PRO A 12 5.54 -7.48 -8.73
N ALA A 13 6.60 -7.31 -9.51
CA ALA A 13 7.91 -7.84 -9.17
C ALA A 13 8.51 -7.16 -7.91
N THR A 14 8.20 -5.89 -7.65
CA THR A 14 8.65 -5.22 -6.42
C THR A 14 7.94 -5.79 -5.21
N VAL A 15 6.62 -6.02 -5.32
CA VAL A 15 5.79 -6.57 -4.24
C VAL A 15 6.22 -7.99 -3.86
N THR A 16 6.47 -8.86 -4.85
CA THR A 16 6.93 -10.23 -4.61
C THR A 16 8.30 -10.27 -3.94
N LYS A 17 9.26 -9.45 -4.41
CA LYS A 17 10.62 -9.36 -3.82
C LYS A 17 10.61 -8.94 -2.35
N LEU A 18 9.58 -8.23 -1.91
CA LEU A 18 9.44 -7.77 -0.55
C LEU A 18 8.91 -8.88 0.37
N ALA A 19 8.02 -9.74 -0.15
CA ALA A 19 7.57 -10.94 0.53
C ALA A 19 8.72 -11.95 0.75
N ASP A 20 9.64 -12.06 -0.22
CA ASP A 20 10.75 -13.02 -0.19
C ASP A 20 11.85 -12.68 0.83
N ARG A 21 11.88 -11.46 1.41
CA ARG A 21 12.92 -10.99 2.34
C ARG A 21 12.65 -11.28 3.81
N GLY A 22 11.85 -12.29 4.13
CA GLY A 22 11.59 -12.70 5.52
C GLY A 22 10.62 -11.79 6.28
N SER A 23 9.94 -10.88 5.59
CA SER A 23 8.79 -10.16 6.11
C SER A 23 7.55 -11.06 6.05
N ALA A 24 7.49 -12.09 6.90
CA ALA A 24 6.35 -13.02 6.99
C ALA A 24 4.99 -12.33 7.27
N GLN A 25 5.01 -11.03 7.60
CA GLN A 25 3.84 -10.19 7.90
C GLN A 25 3.66 -9.05 6.88
N ALA A 26 4.43 -9.00 5.79
CA ALA A 26 4.27 -7.99 4.76
C ALA A 26 3.01 -8.24 3.94
N ARG A 27 2.14 -7.23 3.84
CA ARG A 27 1.00 -7.24 2.93
C ARG A 27 1.35 -6.48 1.66
N GLY A 28 1.24 -7.14 0.51
CA GLY A 28 1.49 -6.55 -0.80
C GLY A 28 0.21 -6.13 -1.50
N ILE A 29 0.20 -4.94 -2.12
CA ILE A 29 -0.90 -4.43 -2.92
C ILE A 29 -0.32 -3.95 -4.25
N VAL A 30 -0.79 -4.52 -5.36
CA VAL A 30 -0.34 -4.12 -6.70
C VAL A 30 -1.34 -3.11 -7.28
N THR A 31 -1.00 -1.82 -7.25
CA THR A 31 -1.84 -0.72 -7.74
C THR A 31 -1.02 0.55 -7.93
N ASP A 32 -1.58 1.54 -8.65
CA ASP A 32 -1.08 2.91 -8.62
C ASP A 32 -1.14 3.48 -7.19
N VAL A 33 -0.05 4.14 -6.78
CA VAL A 33 0.10 4.66 -5.41
C VAL A 33 -0.78 5.90 -5.16
N GLY A 34 -0.98 6.74 -6.18
CA GLY A 34 -1.86 7.91 -6.08
C GLY A 34 -3.31 7.49 -5.84
N LEU A 35 -3.79 6.53 -6.63
CA LEU A 35 -5.12 5.94 -6.46
C LEU A 35 -5.29 5.33 -5.05
N PHE A 36 -4.31 4.56 -4.58
CA PHE A 36 -4.38 3.97 -3.24
C PHE A 36 -4.47 5.03 -2.15
N LEU A 37 -3.61 6.06 -2.20
CA LEU A 37 -3.59 7.12 -1.20
C LEU A 37 -4.86 7.97 -1.22
N GLU A 38 -5.44 8.20 -2.40
CA GLU A 38 -6.72 8.91 -2.52
C GLU A 38 -7.86 8.12 -1.87
N GLN A 39 -7.95 6.80 -2.13
CA GLN A 39 -8.95 5.96 -1.47
C GLN A 39 -8.71 5.85 0.04
N LEU A 40 -7.45 5.77 0.47
CA LEU A 40 -7.10 5.72 1.89
C LEU A 40 -7.47 7.02 2.62
N ALA A 41 -7.26 8.17 1.97
CA ALA A 41 -7.64 9.47 2.52
C ALA A 41 -9.16 9.61 2.61
N LEU A 42 -9.92 9.16 1.60
CA LEU A 42 -11.39 9.12 1.65
C LEU A 42 -11.92 8.28 2.82
N GLU A 43 -11.25 7.18 3.16
CA GLU A 43 -11.65 6.30 4.26
C GLU A 43 -11.27 6.86 5.64
N LEU A 44 -10.07 7.43 5.78
CA LEU A 44 -9.50 7.73 7.10
C LEU A 44 -9.62 9.18 7.54
N VAL A 45 -9.80 10.12 6.61
CA VAL A 45 -9.77 11.56 6.90
C VAL A 45 -11.18 12.13 6.72
N PRO A 46 -11.87 12.50 7.82
CA PRO A 46 -13.14 13.19 7.74
C PRO A 46 -13.03 14.46 6.88
N ASP A 47 -14.05 14.69 6.05
CA ASP A 47 -14.13 15.83 5.13
C ASP A 47 -13.03 15.91 4.05
N TYR A 48 -12.25 14.84 3.84
CA TYR A 48 -11.34 14.79 2.70
C TYR A 48 -12.11 14.91 1.40
N ARG A 49 -11.73 15.91 0.60
CA ARG A 49 -12.27 16.12 -0.74
C ARG A 49 -11.21 15.71 -1.74
N SER A 50 -11.54 14.71 -2.55
CA SER A 50 -10.76 14.34 -3.72
C SER A 50 -10.48 15.60 -4.56
N ALA A 51 -9.23 15.73 -4.99
CA ALA A 51 -8.80 16.79 -5.88
C ALA A 51 -9.31 16.46 -7.29
N ARG A 52 -10.62 16.60 -7.50
CA ARG A 52 -11.22 16.56 -8.83
C ARG A 52 -11.11 17.92 -9.51
#